data_AF-O35069-F1
#
_entry.id   AF-O35069-F1
#
_cell.length_a   1.000
_cell.length_b   1.000
_cell.length_c   1.000
_cell.angle_alpha   90.00
_cell.angle_beta   90.00
_cell.angle_gamma   90.00
#
_symmetry.space_group_name_H-M   'P 1'
#
loop_
_entity.id
_entity.type
_entity.pdbx_description
1 polymer ?
#
loop_
_entity_poly.entity_id
_entity_poly.type
_entity_poly.pdbx_seq_one_letter_code
_entity_poly.pdbx_strand_id
1 'polypeptide(L)'
;IFAYGQTGTGKTYTMSGDINILGDVQSTENLLLGEHAGIIPRVLVDLFKELSSLNKEYSVKVSFLELYNENLKDLLSDNEDDDSAANDSKKQIRIFDNNNNNSSIMVKGMQEIFINSAHEGLNLLMQGSLKRKVAATKCNDLSSRSHTVFTITTNIIEQNSKEHGQNKNFVKIGKLNLVDLAGSE
;
A
#
# COMPACT_ATOMS: atom_id res chain seq x y z
N ILE A 1 4.57 7.61 -6.85
CA ILE A 1 5.89 8.11 -6.36
C ILE A 1 6.83 6.91 -6.31
N PHE A 2 8.08 7.06 -6.74
CA PHE A 2 9.08 5.99 -6.65
C PHE A 2 10.42 6.53 -6.13
N ALA A 3 11.16 5.71 -5.39
CA ALA A 3 12.51 5.99 -4.93
C ALA A 3 13.49 5.12 -5.71
N TYR A 4 14.55 5.73 -6.25
CA TYR A 4 15.56 5.09 -7.09
C TYR A 4 16.96 5.54 -6.67
N GLY A 5 17.95 4.66 -6.83
CA GLY A 5 19.33 4.90 -6.46
C GLY A 5 20.07 3.62 -6.08
N GLN A 6 21.37 3.73 -5.87
CA GLN A 6 22.24 2.61 -5.50
C GLN A 6 21.79 1.96 -4.17
N THR A 7 22.14 0.69 -3.97
CA THR A 7 21.98 0.04 -2.67
C THR A 7 22.64 0.87 -1.56
N GLY A 8 21.93 1.04 -0.43
CA GLY A 8 22.42 1.82 0.72
C GLY A 8 22.12 3.33 0.68
N THR A 9 21.55 3.91 -0.38
CA THR A 9 21.26 5.36 -0.46
C THR A 9 19.98 5.81 0.26
N GLY A 10 19.38 4.95 1.08
CA GLY A 10 18.21 5.33 1.88
C GLY A 10 16.85 5.31 1.15
N LYS A 11 16.67 4.53 0.09
CA LYS A 11 15.38 4.38 -0.63
C LYS A 11 14.24 3.91 0.29
N THR A 12 14.45 2.78 0.96
CA THR A 12 13.50 2.26 1.96
C THR A 12 13.32 3.24 3.13
N TYR A 13 14.39 3.92 3.57
CA TYR A 13 14.30 4.91 4.63
C TYR A 13 13.44 6.12 4.20
N THR A 14 13.53 6.54 2.95
CA THR A 14 12.69 7.59 2.39
C THR A 14 11.22 7.14 2.30
N MET A 15 10.97 5.92 1.85
CA MET A 15 9.61 5.42 1.64
C MET A 15 8.89 5.06 2.95
N SER A 16 9.49 4.23 3.78
CA SER A 16 8.89 3.77 5.04
C SER A 16 9.46 4.49 6.25
N GLY A 17 10.79 4.69 6.26
CA GLY A 17 11.49 5.24 7.42
C GLY A 17 11.28 4.39 8.67
N ASP A 18 11.45 5.00 9.83
CA ASP A 18 11.15 4.37 11.11
C ASP A 18 9.67 4.59 11.46
N ILE A 19 8.91 3.49 11.50
CA ILE A 19 7.49 3.50 11.85
C ILE A 19 7.36 3.51 13.37
N ASN A 20 7.65 4.66 13.97
CA ASN A 20 7.46 4.90 15.39
C ASN A 20 6.22 5.77 15.59
N ILE A 21 5.18 5.19 16.18
CA ILE A 21 3.97 5.92 16.57
C ILE A 21 4.24 6.56 17.93
N LEU A 22 4.16 7.87 17.99
CA LEU A 22 4.30 8.67 19.21
C LEU A 22 2.90 9.07 19.69
N GLY A 23 2.70 9.12 21.01
CA GLY A 23 1.44 9.57 21.60
C GLY A 23 0.37 8.47 21.73
N ASP A 24 -0.89 8.88 21.86
CA ASP A 24 -2.00 7.96 22.12
C ASP A 24 -2.43 7.23 20.84
N VAL A 25 -2.11 5.95 20.80
CA VAL A 25 -2.46 5.01 19.71
C VAL A 25 -3.98 4.88 19.53
N GLN A 26 -4.78 5.21 20.55
CA GLN A 26 -6.24 5.17 20.47
C GLN A 26 -6.84 6.43 19.84
N SER A 27 -6.06 7.51 19.70
CA SER A 27 -6.53 8.73 19.05
C SER A 27 -6.45 8.58 17.52
N THR A 28 -7.61 8.41 16.89
CA THR A 28 -7.73 8.31 15.42
C THR A 28 -7.42 9.62 14.71
N GLU A 29 -7.55 10.76 15.40
CA GLU A 29 -7.45 12.11 14.80
C GLU A 29 -6.09 12.77 14.99
N ASN A 30 -5.29 12.34 15.98
CA ASN A 30 -4.03 12.99 16.36
C ASN A 30 -2.87 12.00 16.50
N LEU A 31 -2.79 11.03 15.58
CA LEU A 31 -1.66 10.12 15.53
C LEU A 31 -0.37 10.90 15.22
N LEU A 32 0.61 10.85 16.11
CA LEU A 32 1.91 11.48 15.88
C LEU A 32 2.92 10.45 15.38
N LEU A 33 3.72 10.84 14.39
CA LEU A 33 4.80 10.02 13.85
C LEU A 33 6.13 10.54 14.39
N GLY A 34 7.08 9.61 14.59
CA GLY A 34 8.47 9.96 14.85
C GLY A 34 9.07 10.80 13.73
N GLU A 35 10.10 11.58 14.07
CA GLU A 35 10.82 12.45 13.14
C GLU A 35 11.33 11.68 11.91
N HIS A 36 11.74 10.43 12.11
CA HIS A 36 12.32 9.55 11.09
C HIS A 36 11.28 8.76 10.26
N ALA A 37 9.99 9.06 10.39
CA ALA A 37 8.97 8.42 9.55
C ALA A 37 9.11 8.82 8.07
N GLY A 38 8.97 7.85 7.16
CA GLY A 38 9.07 8.06 5.73
C GLY A 38 7.79 8.64 5.09
N ILE A 39 7.73 8.61 3.76
CA ILE A 39 6.61 9.11 2.98
C ILE A 39 5.31 8.33 3.24
N ILE A 40 5.35 6.99 3.24
CA ILE A 40 4.15 6.16 3.35
C ILE A 40 3.41 6.41 4.69
N PRO A 41 4.08 6.38 5.86
CA PRO A 41 3.42 6.69 7.12
C PRO A 41 2.78 8.08 7.15
N ARG A 42 3.48 9.10 6.63
CA ARG A 42 3.00 10.49 6.61
C ARG A 42 1.77 10.63 5.74
N VAL A 43 1.79 10.04 4.55
CA VAL A 43 0.65 10.01 3.63
C VAL A 43 -0.57 9.37 4.29
N LEU A 44 -0.42 8.27 5.04
CA LEU A 44 -1.55 7.63 5.72
C LEU A 44 -2.16 8.56 6.79
N VAL A 45 -1.33 9.19 7.60
CA VAL A 45 -1.81 10.13 8.64
C VAL A 45 -2.50 11.34 8.01
N ASP A 46 -1.85 11.98 7.03
CA ASP A 46 -2.39 13.15 6.35
C ASP A 46 -3.69 12.81 5.60
N LEU A 47 -3.75 11.65 4.94
CA LEU A 47 -4.95 11.20 4.23
C LEU A 47 -6.15 11.09 5.17
N PHE A 48 -6.02 10.40 6.31
CA PHE A 48 -7.14 10.22 7.23
C PHE A 48 -7.54 11.53 7.93
N LYS A 49 -6.58 12.43 8.16
CA LYS A 49 -6.85 13.78 8.66
C LYS A 49 -7.66 14.62 7.67
N GLU A 50 -7.31 14.56 6.38
CA GLU A 50 -8.07 15.26 5.33
C GLU A 50 -9.45 14.61 5.15
N LEU A 51 -9.54 13.28 5.13
CA LEU A 51 -10.80 12.55 4.99
C LEU A 51 -11.76 12.78 6.18
N SER A 52 -11.27 12.91 7.41
CA SER A 52 -12.14 13.23 8.55
C SER A 52 -12.69 14.65 8.49
N SER A 53 -11.94 15.59 7.89
CA SER A 53 -12.42 16.96 7.63
C SER A 53 -13.43 17.05 6.48
N LEU A 54 -13.43 16.05 5.59
CA LEU A 54 -14.38 15.93 4.50
C LEU A 54 -15.70 15.36 5.05
N ASN A 55 -16.75 16.19 5.05
CA ASN A 55 -18.12 15.76 5.37
C ASN A 55 -18.72 14.91 4.23
N LYS A 56 -18.05 13.83 3.83
CA LYS A 56 -18.42 12.92 2.73
C LYS A 56 -18.18 11.47 3.14
N GLU A 57 -18.92 10.56 2.54
CA GLU A 57 -18.69 9.13 2.70
C GLU A 57 -17.46 8.71 1.88
N TYR A 58 -16.57 7.94 2.50
CA TYR A 58 -15.36 7.44 1.85
C TYR A 58 -15.04 6.01 2.26
N SER A 59 -14.24 5.34 1.43
CA SER A 59 -13.58 4.08 1.78
C SER A 59 -12.14 4.12 1.33
N VAL A 60 -11.24 3.57 2.15
CA VAL A 60 -9.82 3.44 1.84
C VAL A 60 -9.45 1.97 1.85
N LYS A 61 -8.75 1.54 0.81
CA LYS A 61 -8.17 0.20 0.72
C LYS A 61 -6.67 0.32 0.43
N VAL A 62 -5.91 -0.61 0.99
CA VAL A 62 -4.47 -0.71 0.77
C VAL A 62 -4.06 -2.09 0.28
N SER A 63 -2.94 -2.12 -0.42
CA SER A 63 -2.26 -3.36 -0.77
C SER A 63 -0.76 -3.18 -0.73
N PHE A 64 -0.02 -4.28 -0.52
CA PHE A 64 1.43 -4.24 -0.42
C PHE A 64 2.05 -5.42 -1.15
N LEU A 65 2.71 -5.14 -2.27
CA LEU A 65 3.35 -6.14 -3.11
C LEU A 65 4.86 -6.04 -3.03
N GLU A 66 5.50 -7.20 -3.07
CA GLU A 66 6.92 -7.37 -3.34
C GLU A 66 7.10 -7.99 -4.72
N LEU A 67 8.04 -7.46 -5.50
CA LEU A 67 8.53 -8.05 -6.73
C LEU A 67 10.00 -8.45 -6.52
N TYR A 68 10.26 -9.75 -6.58
CA TYR A 68 11.59 -10.30 -6.45
C TYR A 68 11.82 -11.36 -7.53
N ASN A 69 12.88 -11.20 -8.34
CA ASN A 69 13.23 -12.14 -9.40
C ASN A 69 12.01 -12.50 -10.30
N GLU A 70 11.30 -11.47 -10.78
CA GLU A 70 10.06 -11.60 -11.58
C GLU A 70 8.87 -12.30 -10.89
N ASN A 71 8.98 -12.63 -9.60
CA ASN A 71 7.89 -13.21 -8.82
C ASN A 71 7.21 -12.14 -7.97
N LEU A 72 5.89 -12.09 -8.06
CA LEU A 72 5.05 -11.24 -7.22
C LEU A 72 4.66 -11.98 -5.95
N LYS A 73 4.83 -11.30 -4.82
CA LYS A 73 4.42 -11.78 -3.50
C LYS A 73 3.55 -10.73 -2.82
N ASP A 74 2.47 -11.19 -2.20
CA ASP A 74 1.60 -10.36 -1.39
C ASP A 74 2.10 -10.31 0.05
N LEU A 75 2.53 -9.12 0.48
CA LEU A 75 3.06 -8.88 1.83
C LEU A 75 1.96 -8.73 2.88
N LEU A 76 0.69 -8.61 2.50
CA LEU A 76 -0.43 -8.56 3.44
C LEU A 76 -1.14 -9.90 3.63
N SER A 77 -0.86 -10.89 2.78
CA SER A 77 -1.52 -12.19 2.86
C SER A 77 -1.10 -12.99 4.10
N ASP A 78 -2.05 -13.67 4.75
CA ASP A 78 -1.82 -14.50 5.94
C ASP A 78 -1.14 -15.85 5.64
N ASN A 79 -0.92 -16.17 4.37
CA ASN A 79 -0.29 -17.41 3.98
C ASN A 79 1.24 -17.27 4.09
N GLU A 80 1.82 -17.76 5.17
CA GLU A 80 3.26 -17.66 5.45
C GLU A 80 4.15 -18.50 4.52
N ASP A 81 3.56 -19.39 3.70
CA ASP A 81 4.28 -20.43 2.91
C ASP A 81 3.92 -20.44 1.42
N ASP A 82 4.25 -19.37 0.69
CA ASP A 82 3.96 -19.26 -0.75
C ASP A 82 4.96 -19.99 -1.67
N ASP A 83 5.99 -20.65 -1.14
CA ASP A 83 6.80 -21.60 -1.95
C ASP A 83 5.97 -22.83 -2.38
N SER A 84 4.86 -23.10 -1.68
CA SER A 84 3.92 -24.18 -2.03
C SER A 84 2.81 -23.74 -3.01
N ALA A 85 2.59 -22.43 -3.18
CA ALA A 85 1.57 -21.89 -4.10
C ALA A 85 1.96 -21.96 -5.57
N ALA A 86 3.20 -22.38 -5.88
CA ALA A 86 3.57 -22.80 -7.23
C ALA A 86 2.64 -23.92 -7.77
N ASN A 87 2.01 -24.71 -6.89
CA ASN A 87 1.12 -25.82 -7.27
C ASN A 87 -0.38 -25.51 -7.20
N ASP A 88 -0.81 -24.37 -6.65
CA ASP A 88 -2.23 -23.98 -6.60
C ASP A 88 -2.49 -22.76 -7.49
N SER A 89 -2.95 -23.04 -8.70
CA SER A 89 -3.24 -22.06 -9.76
C SER A 89 -4.23 -20.96 -9.36
N LYS A 90 -4.96 -21.13 -8.24
CA LYS A 90 -5.95 -20.16 -7.75
C LYS A 90 -5.36 -19.07 -6.84
N LYS A 91 -4.17 -19.28 -6.27
CA LYS A 91 -3.52 -18.33 -5.34
C LYS A 91 -2.39 -17.51 -5.95
N GLN A 92 -1.92 -17.88 -7.14
CA GLN A 92 -0.89 -17.11 -7.84
C GLN A 92 -1.36 -15.71 -8.19
N ILE A 93 -0.58 -14.71 -7.76
CA ILE A 93 -0.71 -13.34 -8.21
C ILE A 93 -0.35 -13.28 -9.68
N ARG A 94 -1.30 -12.82 -10.51
CA ARG A 94 -1.13 -12.78 -11.97
C ARG A 94 -1.40 -11.38 -12.49
N ILE A 95 -0.56 -10.98 -13.44
CA ILE A 95 -0.69 -9.73 -14.17
C ILE A 95 -1.57 -9.97 -15.40
N PHE A 96 -2.62 -9.17 -15.57
CA PHE A 96 -3.52 -9.24 -16.72
C PHE A 96 -3.62 -7.87 -17.39
N ASP A 97 -3.64 -7.87 -18.73
CA ASP A 97 -4.03 -6.68 -19.49
C ASP A 97 -5.54 -6.53 -19.49
N ASN A 98 -6.02 -5.34 -19.09
CA ASN A 98 -7.44 -5.02 -19.17
C ASN A 98 -7.80 -4.59 -20.60
N ASN A 99 -8.31 -5.52 -21.41
CA ASN A 99 -8.70 -5.26 -22.79
C ASN A 99 -9.84 -4.22 -22.96
N ASN A 100 -10.54 -3.83 -21.88
CA ASN A 100 -11.68 -2.91 -21.96
C ASN A 100 -11.34 -1.44 -21.66
N ASN A 101 -10.19 -1.14 -21.04
CA ASN A 101 -9.77 0.23 -20.75
C ASN A 101 -8.29 0.36 -21.12
N ASN A 102 -8.00 1.12 -22.19
CA ASN A 102 -6.67 1.50 -22.67
C ASN A 102 -5.55 1.30 -21.63
N SER A 103 -4.76 0.24 -21.83
CA SER A 103 -3.48 -0.04 -21.17
C SER A 103 -3.46 -0.06 -19.63
N SER A 104 -4.55 -0.41 -18.94
CA SER A 104 -4.48 -0.60 -17.48
C SER A 104 -4.10 -2.04 -17.14
N ILE A 105 -2.89 -2.27 -16.65
CA ILE A 105 -2.45 -3.54 -16.10
C ILE A 105 -3.19 -3.80 -14.77
N MET A 106 -3.86 -4.96 -14.66
CA MET A 106 -4.55 -5.40 -13.45
C MET A 106 -3.78 -6.56 -12.80
N VAL A 107 -3.45 -6.41 -11.52
CA VAL A 107 -2.88 -7.50 -10.72
C VAL A 107 -4.03 -8.22 -10.02
N LYS A 108 -4.27 -9.48 -10.37
CA LYS A 108 -5.31 -10.33 -9.76
C LYS A 108 -4.67 -11.26 -8.74
N GLY A 109 -5.37 -11.53 -7.64
CA GLY A 109 -4.90 -12.42 -6.57
C GLY A 109 -4.15 -11.70 -5.44
N MET A 110 -3.94 -10.39 -5.57
CA MET A 110 -3.47 -9.53 -4.48
C MET A 110 -4.65 -9.20 -3.54
N GLN A 111 -4.39 -9.26 -2.24
CA GLN A 111 -5.32 -8.84 -1.21
C GLN A 111 -5.36 -7.32 -1.14
N GLU A 112 -6.58 -6.77 -1.25
CA GLU A 112 -6.87 -5.38 -0.93
C GLU A 112 -7.58 -5.37 0.43
N ILE A 113 -6.97 -4.71 1.42
CA ILE A 113 -7.52 -4.65 2.77
C ILE A 113 -8.12 -3.26 2.99
N PHE A 114 -9.38 -3.21 3.42
CA PHE A 114 -10.01 -1.97 3.84
C PHE A 114 -9.44 -1.51 5.18
N ILE A 115 -9.12 -0.23 5.26
CA ILE A 115 -8.65 0.40 6.49
C ILE A 115 -9.56 1.56 6.87
N ASN A 116 -9.86 1.66 8.16
CA ASN A 116 -10.74 2.67 8.73
C ASN A 116 -9.97 3.76 9.50
N SER A 117 -8.66 3.59 9.66
CA SER A 117 -7.80 4.57 10.33
C SER A 117 -6.37 4.54 9.79
N ALA A 118 -5.62 5.63 10.03
CA ALA A 118 -4.19 5.66 9.75
C ALA A 118 -3.43 4.58 10.52
N HIS A 119 -3.84 4.29 11.77
CA HIS A 119 -3.23 3.26 12.61
C HIS A 119 -3.30 1.87 11.96
N GLU A 120 -4.47 1.48 11.45
CA GLU A 120 -4.63 0.20 10.73
C GLU A 120 -3.71 0.13 9.50
N GLY A 121 -3.64 1.19 8.71
CA GLY A 121 -2.74 1.27 7.55
C GLY A 121 -1.26 1.15 7.94
N LEU A 122 -0.84 1.81 9.02
CA LEU A 122 0.53 1.72 9.53
C LEU A 122 0.86 0.33 10.07
N ASN A 123 -0.08 -0.33 10.75
CA ASN A 123 0.10 -1.69 11.22
C ASN A 123 0.29 -2.66 10.05
N LEU A 124 -0.51 -2.54 8.98
CA LEU A 124 -0.32 -3.34 7.76
C LEU A 124 1.03 -3.07 7.09
N LEU A 125 1.45 -1.81 7.00
CA LEU A 125 2.78 -1.44 6.49
C LEU A 125 3.90 -2.08 7.31
N MET A 126 3.79 -2.05 8.64
CA MET A 126 4.77 -2.65 9.55
C MET A 126 4.81 -4.17 9.40
N GLN A 127 3.65 -4.84 9.37
CA GLN A 127 3.55 -6.29 9.18
C GLN A 127 4.15 -6.72 7.83
N GLY A 128 3.80 -6.05 6.73
CA GLY A 128 4.37 -6.37 5.43
C GLY A 128 5.88 -6.11 5.36
N SER A 129 6.35 -5.05 6.02
CA SER A 129 7.79 -4.75 6.12
C SER A 129 8.55 -5.83 6.92
N LEU A 130 7.94 -6.37 7.98
CA LEU A 130 8.50 -7.50 8.73
C LEU A 130 8.52 -8.78 7.89
N LYS A 131 7.45 -9.11 7.17
CA LYS A 131 7.40 -10.25 6.25
C LYS A 131 8.48 -10.16 5.17
N ARG A 132 8.71 -8.97 4.61
CA ARG A 132 9.82 -8.69 3.67
C ARG A 132 11.18 -8.97 4.29
N LYS A 133 11.43 -8.49 5.52
CA LYS A 133 12.69 -8.71 6.25
C LYS A 133 12.93 -10.20 6.57
N VAL A 134 11.89 -10.93 6.98
CA VAL A 134 11.99 -12.37 7.29
C VAL A 134 12.29 -13.19 6.02
N ALA A 135 11.72 -12.82 4.87
CA ALA A 135 12.07 -13.45 3.60
C ALA A 135 13.56 -13.22 3.26
N ALA A 136 14.08 -12.01 3.54
CA ALA A 136 15.48 -11.67 3.29
C ALA A 136 16.48 -12.41 4.17
N THR A 137 16.14 -12.72 5.42
CA THR A 137 17.04 -13.49 6.30
C THR A 137 17.08 -14.98 5.94
N LYS A 138 16.00 -15.53 5.37
CA LYS A 138 15.97 -16.91 4.84
C LYS A 138 16.73 -17.07 3.51
N CYS A 139 16.87 -15.99 2.73
CA CYS A 139 17.56 -15.95 1.44
C CYS A 139 18.39 -14.66 1.34
N ASN A 140 19.67 -14.69 1.74
CA ASN A 140 20.71 -13.66 1.57
C ASN A 140 20.26 -12.26 1.07
N ASP A 141 20.37 -11.23 1.92
CA ASP A 141 20.22 -9.78 1.66
C ASP A 141 19.25 -9.34 0.52
N LEU A 142 18.07 -9.96 0.51
CA LEU A 142 17.01 -9.78 -0.49
C LEU A 142 16.49 -8.34 -0.60
N SER A 143 16.62 -7.53 0.47
CA SER A 143 16.05 -6.18 0.53
C SER A 143 16.71 -5.17 -0.42
N SER A 144 17.96 -5.45 -0.84
CA SER A 144 18.65 -4.68 -1.87
C SER A 144 18.16 -5.01 -3.29
N ARG A 145 17.54 -6.18 -3.47
CA ARG A 145 17.23 -6.79 -4.78
C ARG A 145 15.73 -6.95 -5.07
N SER A 146 14.87 -6.65 -4.10
CA SER A 146 13.42 -6.66 -4.31
C SER A 146 12.85 -5.25 -4.40
N HIS A 147 11.85 -5.08 -5.26
CA HIS A 147 11.05 -3.87 -5.35
C HIS A 147 9.80 -4.05 -4.50
N THR A 148 9.27 -2.97 -3.94
CA THR A 148 7.96 -3.02 -3.29
C THR A 148 7.03 -1.92 -3.76
N VAL A 149 5.74 -2.22 -3.79
CA VAL A 149 4.67 -1.30 -4.17
C VAL A 149 3.61 -1.31 -3.07
N PHE A 150 3.55 -0.24 -2.29
CA PHE A 150 2.45 0.03 -1.38
C PHE A 150 1.42 0.90 -2.09
N THR A 151 0.21 0.39 -2.26
CA THR A 151 -0.86 1.09 -2.98
C THR A 151 -1.93 1.52 -2.00
N ILE A 152 -2.34 2.79 -2.09
CA ILE A 152 -3.50 3.33 -1.38
C ILE A 152 -4.55 3.69 -2.44
N THR A 153 -5.77 3.16 -2.29
CA THR A 153 -6.91 3.54 -3.12
C THR A 153 -8.00 4.10 -2.23
N THR A 154 -8.46 5.30 -2.56
CA THR A 154 -9.49 6.04 -1.84
C THR A 154 -10.69 6.25 -2.74
N ASN A 155 -11.87 5.85 -2.29
CA ASN A 155 -13.13 6.16 -2.96
C ASN A 155 -13.88 7.19 -2.13
N ILE A 156 -14.33 8.28 -2.74
CA ILE A 156 -15.15 9.31 -2.11
C ILE A 156 -16.48 9.38 -2.86
N ILE A 157 -17.58 9.27 -2.13
CA ILE A 157 -18.93 9.39 -2.69
C ILE A 157 -19.35 10.85 -2.61
N GLU A 158 -19.59 11.45 -3.77
CA GLU A 158 -20.14 12.79 -3.91
C GLU A 158 -21.62 12.71 -4.26
N GLN A 159 -22.45 13.22 -3.35
CA GLN A 159 -23.85 13.48 -3.62
C GLN A 159 -23.97 14.87 -4.24
N ASN A 160 -24.36 14.94 -5.51
CA ASN A 160 -24.57 16.22 -6.16
C ASN A 160 -26.00 16.72 -5.87
N SER A 161 -26.11 17.95 -5.38
CA SER A 161 -27.38 18.62 -5.11
C SER A 161 -28.10 18.90 -6.42
N LYS A 162 -29.11 18.09 -6.78
CA LYS A 162 -30.14 18.32 -7.81
C LYS A 162 -29.72 19.17 -9.02
N GLU A 163 -28.97 18.59 -9.95
CA GLU A 163 -29.11 18.98 -11.36
C GLU A 163 -30.18 18.10 -12.01
N HIS A 164 -31.26 18.71 -12.52
CA HIS A 164 -32.31 18.07 -13.32
C HIS A 164 -33.17 16.98 -12.63
N GLY A 165 -33.32 17.02 -11.30
CA GLY A 165 -34.31 16.17 -10.59
C GLY A 165 -33.94 14.69 -10.46
N GLN A 166 -32.71 14.31 -10.81
CA GLN A 166 -32.16 12.97 -10.63
C GLN A 166 -31.03 13.04 -9.58
N ASN A 167 -31.14 12.27 -8.50
CA ASN A 167 -30.02 12.08 -7.57
C ASN A 167 -28.95 11.21 -8.25
N LYS A 168 -27.91 11.83 -8.81
CA LYS A 168 -26.74 11.11 -9.30
C LYS A 168 -25.64 11.14 -8.25
N ASN A 169 -25.28 9.96 -7.75
CA ASN A 169 -24.10 9.78 -6.92
C ASN A 169 -22.89 9.61 -7.85
N PHE A 170 -21.84 10.38 -7.61
CA PHE A 170 -20.55 10.22 -8.30
C PHE A 170 -19.54 9.62 -7.34
N VAL A 171 -18.70 8.70 -7.82
CA VAL A 171 -17.60 8.15 -7.03
C VAL A 171 -16.29 8.70 -7.59
N LYS A 172 -15.57 9.45 -6.77
CA LYS A 172 -14.19 9.86 -7.07
C LYS A 172 -13.24 8.79 -6.55
N ILE A 173 -12.39 8.27 -7.43
CA ILE A 173 -11.39 7.27 -7.09
C ILE A 173 -10.01 7.90 -7.19
N GLY A 174 -9.32 8.00 -6.06
CA GLY A 174 -7.90 8.34 -5.99
C GLY A 174 -7.06 7.07 -5.82
N LYS A 175 -5.97 6.95 -6.56
CA LYS A 175 -5.03 5.82 -6.41
C LYS A 175 -3.60 6.35 -6.34
N LEU A 176 -2.88 6.01 -5.28
CA LEU A 176 -1.50 6.39 -5.04
C LEU A 176 -0.63 5.15 -4.91
N ASN A 177 0.32 5.00 -5.83
CA ASN A 177 1.33 3.94 -5.78
C ASN A 177 2.63 4.52 -5.19
N LEU A 178 3.11 3.93 -4.10
CA LEU A 178 4.32 4.30 -3.38
C LEU A 178 5.34 3.16 -3.55
N VAL A 179 6.37 3.43 -4.37
CA VAL A 179 7.26 2.39 -4.89
C VAL A 179 8.68 2.54 -4.34
N ASP A 180 9.15 1.53 -3.62
CA ASP A 180 10.55 1.40 -3.18
C ASP A 180 11.28 0.47 -4.15
N LEU A 181 12.15 1.00 -5.00
CA LEU A 181 12.87 0.16 -5.97
C LEU A 181 14.10 -0.50 -5.32
N ALA A 182 14.49 -1.65 -5.86
CA ALA A 182 15.77 -2.28 -5.60
C ALA A 182 16.94 -1.34 -5.92
N GLY A 183 18.12 -1.68 -5.41
CA GLY A 183 19.37 -1.03 -5.76
C GLY A 183 19.68 -1.06 -7.25
N SER A 184 20.17 0.05 -7.76
CA SER A 184 20.85 0.10 -9.04
C SER A 184 22.34 -0.17 -8.80
N GLU A 185 22.73 -1.44 -8.81
CA GLU A 185 24.14 -1.88 -8.84
C GLU A 185 24.57 -2.32 -10.24
#